data_AF-A0A7U6KPT0-F1
#
_entry.id   AF-A0A7U6KPT0-F1
#
_cell.length_a   1.000
_cell.length_b   1.000
_cell.length_c   1.000
_cell.angle_alpha   90.00
_cell.angle_beta   90.00
_cell.angle_gamma   90.00
#
_symmetry.space_group_name_H-M   'P 1'
#
loop_
_entity.id
_entity.type
_entity.pdbx_description
1 polymer ?
#
loop_
_entity_poly.entity_id
_entity_poly.type
_entity_poly.pdbx_seq_one_letter_code
_entity_poly.pdbx_strand_id
1 'polypeptide(L)'
;MYDDYVDALLLDANMQQSLAQGRKISSIFIGGGTPSLLPIAQYQRLFSGLRSCFEFAEDIEITMEANPGTLEHAPFAQYLEVGINRLSIGVQSFDADKLKVLGRIHDPVQALSAIRAAKAAGFTRVNVDLMHGLPQQTMNEALNDIQMAHDAGATHISWYQLTIEPNTVFYRSQPILPDEDNLADIEQAGQALLQQLGYSNYEVSAWAGESDKPCRHNINYWQFGDYLAIGAGAHGKVTIDCHADRGSAPSKESDKSENDLLAESGIYRFSKSRLPKRLCRRYRDGNIQEHSKRTKNGWLASNRYR
;
A
#
# COMPACT_ATOMS: atom_id res chain seq x y z
N MET A 1 24.69 -0.80 1.35
CA MET A 1 23.48 -1.04 0.53
C MET A 1 22.20 -0.80 1.34
N TYR A 2 21.92 -1.54 2.42
CA TYR A 2 20.75 -1.24 3.26
C TYR A 2 20.89 0.07 4.04
N ASP A 3 22.08 0.37 4.57
CA ASP A 3 22.34 1.64 5.26
C ASP A 3 22.08 2.84 4.36
N ASP A 4 22.64 2.84 3.14
CA ASP A 4 22.46 3.91 2.15
C ASP A 4 20.97 4.08 1.77
N TYR A 5 20.23 2.97 1.73
CA TYR A 5 18.80 3.00 1.46
C TYR A 5 18.04 3.67 2.61
N VAL A 6 18.29 3.26 3.86
CA VAL A 6 17.67 3.88 5.04
C VAL A 6 18.06 5.35 5.18
N ASP A 7 19.30 5.71 4.86
CA ASP A 7 19.76 7.11 4.80
C ASP A 7 18.91 7.93 3.83
N ALA A 8 18.66 7.38 2.64
CA ALA A 8 17.81 8.04 1.65
C ALA A 8 16.35 8.17 2.13
N LEU A 9 15.81 7.18 2.84
CA LEU A 9 14.45 7.27 3.41
C LEU A 9 14.37 8.34 4.51
N LEU A 10 15.37 8.41 5.39
CA LEU A 10 15.43 9.41 6.44
C LEU A 10 15.66 10.82 5.87
N LEU A 11 16.43 10.95 4.78
CA LEU A 11 16.55 12.21 4.06
C LEU A 11 15.21 12.65 3.48
N ASP A 12 14.46 11.75 2.81
CA ASP A 12 13.13 12.05 2.29
C ASP A 12 12.17 12.51 3.40
N ALA A 13 12.23 11.85 4.57
CA ALA A 13 11.45 12.21 5.75
C ALA A 13 11.77 13.62 6.25
N ASN A 14 13.06 13.94 6.41
CA ASN A 14 13.51 15.27 6.83
C ASN A 14 13.08 16.36 5.85
N MET A 15 13.21 16.12 4.54
CA MET A 15 12.80 17.10 3.51
C MET A 15 11.30 17.39 3.54
N GLN A 16 10.49 16.44 4.01
CA GLN A 16 9.04 16.55 4.08
C GLN A 16 8.51 16.89 5.47
N GLN A 17 9.38 17.10 6.46
CA GLN A 17 8.97 17.32 7.86
C GLN A 17 7.93 18.44 8.00
N SER A 18 8.15 19.57 7.32
CA SER A 18 7.25 20.73 7.38
C SER A 18 5.87 20.46 6.76
N LEU A 19 5.75 19.49 5.86
CA LEU A 19 4.48 19.11 5.24
C LEU A 19 3.53 18.39 6.21
N ALA A 20 4.07 17.82 7.30
CA ALA A 20 3.26 17.29 8.39
C ALA A 20 2.46 18.40 9.09
N GLN A 21 2.89 19.67 9.01
CA GLN A 21 2.16 20.83 9.54
C GLN A 21 1.82 20.67 11.05
N GLY A 22 2.75 20.11 11.82
CA GLY A 22 2.57 19.85 13.26
C GLY A 22 1.57 18.74 13.60
N ARG A 23 1.00 18.05 12.59
CA ARG A 23 0.10 16.90 12.81
C ARG A 23 0.91 15.66 13.16
N LYS A 24 0.32 14.82 14.01
CA LYS A 24 0.88 13.51 14.33
C LYS A 24 0.72 12.54 13.16
N ILE A 25 1.70 11.67 12.96
CA ILE A 25 1.60 10.55 12.02
C ILE A 25 0.74 9.47 12.66
N SER A 26 -0.42 9.22 12.06
CA SER A 26 -1.41 8.27 12.55
C SER A 26 -1.28 6.87 11.93
N SER A 27 -0.64 6.78 10.75
CA SER A 27 -0.32 5.50 10.11
C SER A 27 0.96 5.56 9.27
N ILE A 28 1.64 4.41 9.13
CA ILE A 28 2.73 4.16 8.18
C ILE A 28 2.38 2.89 7.40
N PHE A 29 2.47 2.94 6.07
CA PHE A 29 2.29 1.77 5.21
C PHE A 29 3.59 1.48 4.47
N ILE A 30 4.12 0.27 4.66
CA ILE A 30 5.39 -0.19 4.09
C ILE A 30 5.04 -1.20 3.00
N GLY A 31 4.88 -0.69 1.78
CA GLY A 31 4.55 -1.48 0.60
C GLY A 31 5.65 -1.46 -0.45
N GLY A 32 5.39 -2.19 -1.54
CA GLY A 32 6.26 -2.25 -2.73
C GLY A 32 7.47 -3.17 -2.56
N GLY A 33 7.91 -3.75 -3.70
CA GLY A 33 9.03 -4.69 -3.72
C GLY A 33 8.82 -5.86 -2.75
N THR A 34 9.74 -6.04 -1.80
CA THR A 34 9.65 -7.07 -0.77
C THR A 34 10.17 -6.47 0.55
N PRO A 35 9.32 -5.79 1.34
CA PRO A 35 9.73 -5.07 2.55
C PRO A 35 10.57 -5.91 3.51
N SER A 36 10.20 -7.18 3.66
CA SER A 36 10.90 -8.18 4.46
C SER A 36 12.37 -8.42 4.12
N LEU A 37 12.88 -7.91 2.97
CA LEU A 37 14.30 -7.95 2.66
C LEU A 37 15.12 -7.00 3.54
N LEU A 38 14.48 -5.99 4.13
CA LEU A 38 15.15 -5.04 5.01
C LEU A 38 15.38 -5.70 6.39
N PRO A 39 16.63 -5.79 6.88
CA PRO A 39 16.90 -6.41 8.18
C PRO A 39 16.21 -5.68 9.34
N ILE A 40 15.87 -6.41 10.41
CA ILE A 40 15.21 -5.85 11.60
C ILE A 40 15.96 -4.66 12.20
N ALA A 41 17.30 -4.73 12.26
CA ALA A 41 18.13 -3.61 12.74
C ALA A 41 17.94 -2.33 11.92
N GLN A 42 17.66 -2.45 10.62
CA GLN A 42 17.39 -1.32 9.74
C GLN A 42 15.98 -0.76 9.93
N TYR A 43 15.00 -1.61 10.25
CA TYR A 43 13.68 -1.12 10.69
C TYR A 43 13.77 -0.35 12.01
N GLN A 44 14.54 -0.84 12.98
CA GLN A 44 14.78 -0.14 14.24
C GLN A 44 15.39 1.24 13.99
N ARG A 45 16.40 1.31 13.13
CA ARG A 45 17.04 2.56 12.71
C ARG A 45 16.07 3.50 12.00
N LEU A 46 15.30 2.98 11.04
CA LEU A 46 14.32 3.76 10.29
C LEU A 46 13.27 4.36 11.22
N PHE A 47 12.64 3.56 12.08
CA PHE A 47 11.59 4.07 12.98
C PHE A 47 12.14 5.01 14.04
N SER A 48 13.35 4.79 14.56
CA SER A 48 14.01 5.75 15.45
C SER A 48 14.24 7.09 14.76
N GLY A 49 14.72 7.07 13.50
CA GLY A 49 14.91 8.29 12.72
C GLY A 49 13.59 8.99 12.38
N LEU A 50 12.55 8.24 12.00
CA LEU A 50 11.22 8.81 11.72
C LEU A 50 10.60 9.45 12.96
N ARG A 51 10.73 8.83 14.16
CA ARG A 51 10.27 9.43 15.43
C ARG A 51 11.04 10.69 15.81
N SER A 52 12.27 10.85 15.33
CA SER A 52 13.04 12.09 15.51
C SER A 52 12.59 13.20 14.56
N CYS A 53 11.99 12.84 13.42
CA CYS A 53 11.45 13.79 12.44
C CYS A 53 9.99 14.16 12.75
N PHE A 54 9.19 13.21 13.20
CA PHE A 54 7.74 13.36 13.34
C PHE A 54 7.24 12.89 14.69
N GLU A 55 6.19 13.55 15.20
CA GLU A 55 5.42 13.02 16.32
C GLU A 55 4.49 11.91 15.83
N PHE A 56 4.52 10.75 16.48
CA PHE A 56 3.63 9.64 16.17
C PHE A 56 2.41 9.67 17.08
N ALA A 57 1.25 9.29 16.55
CA ALA A 57 0.08 9.02 17.39
C ALA A 57 0.39 7.85 18.35
N GLU A 58 -0.16 7.89 19.56
CA GLU A 58 0.03 6.83 20.55
C GLU A 58 -0.47 5.47 20.05
N ASP A 59 -1.53 5.48 19.26
CA ASP A 59 -2.17 4.30 18.67
C ASP A 59 -1.80 4.08 17.20
N ILE A 60 -0.61 4.54 16.78
CA ILE A 60 -0.17 4.49 15.37
C ILE A 60 -0.33 3.10 14.76
N GLU A 61 -0.92 3.05 13.55
CA GLU A 61 -0.98 1.82 12.75
C GLU A 61 0.24 1.74 11.82
N ILE A 62 1.03 0.69 11.94
CA ILE A 62 2.18 0.45 11.04
C ILE A 62 1.92 -0.87 10.31
N THR A 63 1.59 -0.76 9.03
CA THR A 63 1.27 -1.88 8.16
C THR A 63 2.47 -2.22 7.29
N MET A 64 2.76 -3.52 7.15
CA MET A 64 3.78 -4.01 6.22
C MET A 64 3.20 -5.05 5.27
N GLU A 65 3.52 -4.92 3.98
CA GLU A 65 3.26 -5.97 3.00
C GLU A 65 4.25 -7.13 3.16
N ALA A 66 3.74 -8.36 3.10
CA ALA A 66 4.51 -9.59 3.14
C ALA A 66 4.03 -10.53 2.03
N ASN A 67 4.93 -11.38 1.53
CA ASN A 67 4.55 -12.48 0.65
C ASN A 67 4.70 -13.80 1.42
N PRO A 68 3.93 -14.85 1.13
CA PRO A 68 4.06 -16.12 1.87
C PRO A 68 5.49 -16.69 1.95
N GLY A 69 6.30 -16.49 0.91
CA GLY A 69 7.72 -16.90 0.89
C GLY A 69 8.66 -16.07 1.77
N THR A 70 8.23 -14.97 2.39
CA THR A 70 9.13 -14.04 3.11
C THR A 70 9.58 -14.53 4.49
N LEU A 71 9.05 -15.67 4.96
CA LEU A 71 9.48 -16.30 6.22
C LEU A 71 10.99 -16.61 6.25
N GLU A 72 11.65 -16.65 5.09
CA GLU A 72 13.08 -16.87 4.96
C GLU A 72 13.95 -15.72 5.50
N HIS A 73 13.41 -14.52 5.72
CA HIS A 73 14.23 -13.32 6.04
C HIS A 73 14.22 -12.90 7.52
N ALA A 74 13.09 -13.02 8.22
CA ALA A 74 12.99 -12.85 9.67
C ALA A 74 11.66 -13.42 10.19
N PRO A 75 11.61 -13.91 11.45
CA PRO A 75 10.37 -14.31 12.09
C PRO A 75 9.39 -13.13 12.26
N PHE A 76 8.09 -13.37 12.08
CA PHE A 76 7.06 -12.34 12.27
C PHE A 76 7.13 -11.64 13.64
N ALA A 77 7.48 -12.36 14.70
CA ALA A 77 7.62 -11.81 16.04
C ALA A 77 8.59 -10.61 16.10
N GLN A 78 9.68 -10.65 15.32
CA GLN A 78 10.66 -9.55 15.31
C GLN A 78 10.12 -8.29 14.62
N TYR A 79 9.26 -8.45 13.60
CA TYR A 79 8.56 -7.31 13.00
C TYR A 79 7.58 -6.67 14.00
N LEU A 80 6.90 -7.50 14.80
CA LEU A 80 6.02 -7.01 15.86
C LEU A 80 6.81 -6.24 16.94
N GLU A 81 7.95 -6.77 17.38
CA GLU A 81 8.83 -6.15 18.36
C GLU A 81 9.36 -4.78 17.92
N VAL A 82 9.67 -4.60 16.63
CA VAL A 82 10.11 -3.29 16.10
C VAL A 82 8.96 -2.29 15.92
N GLY A 83 7.71 -2.73 16.08
CA GLY A 83 6.52 -1.87 16.10
C GLY A 83 5.61 -1.96 14.88
N ILE A 84 5.90 -2.85 13.92
CA ILE A 84 4.94 -3.18 12.85
C ILE A 84 3.80 -3.96 13.49
N ASN A 85 2.58 -3.45 13.41
CA ASN A 85 1.45 -3.97 14.18
C ASN A 85 0.24 -4.34 13.31
N ARG A 86 0.46 -4.43 12.00
CA ARG A 86 -0.45 -4.96 10.99
C ARG A 86 0.33 -5.56 9.82
N LEU A 87 -0.12 -6.70 9.32
CA LEU A 87 0.45 -7.36 8.14
C LEU A 87 -0.56 -7.41 7.01
N SER A 88 -0.06 -7.37 5.78
CA SER A 88 -0.83 -7.59 4.56
C SER A 88 -0.15 -8.66 3.71
N ILE A 89 -0.72 -9.87 3.67
CA ILE A 89 -0.10 -11.04 3.05
C ILE A 89 -0.66 -11.25 1.63
N GLY A 90 0.21 -11.14 0.63
CA GLY A 90 -0.10 -11.32 -0.79
C GLY A 90 -0.33 -12.77 -1.21
N VAL A 91 -1.45 -13.39 -0.82
CA VAL A 91 -1.76 -14.80 -1.12
C VAL A 91 -2.28 -14.98 -2.54
N GLN A 92 -3.20 -14.12 -2.96
CA GLN A 92 -3.91 -14.06 -4.25
C GLN A 92 -4.89 -15.21 -4.48
N SER A 93 -4.47 -16.45 -4.29
CA SER A 93 -5.32 -17.65 -4.35
C SER A 93 -4.68 -18.78 -3.56
N PHE A 94 -5.47 -19.73 -3.08
CA PHE A 94 -5.01 -20.99 -2.49
C PHE A 94 -5.04 -22.14 -3.50
N ASP A 95 -5.30 -21.86 -4.78
CA ASP A 95 -5.19 -22.83 -5.86
C ASP A 95 -3.82 -22.75 -6.55
N ALA A 96 -3.13 -23.89 -6.65
CA ALA A 96 -1.77 -23.96 -7.19
C ALA A 96 -1.70 -23.61 -8.68
N ASP A 97 -2.71 -23.98 -9.47
CA ASP A 97 -2.75 -23.67 -10.90
C ASP A 97 -3.02 -22.18 -11.12
N LYS A 98 -3.89 -21.57 -10.32
CA LYS A 98 -4.11 -20.11 -10.35
C LYS A 98 -2.85 -19.34 -9.95
N LEU A 99 -2.14 -19.78 -8.92
CA LEU A 99 -0.86 -19.17 -8.51
C LEU A 99 0.19 -19.24 -9.62
N LYS A 100 0.29 -20.38 -10.31
CA LYS A 100 1.18 -20.55 -11.45
C LYS A 100 0.82 -19.61 -12.61
N VAL A 101 -0.47 -19.46 -12.92
CA VAL A 101 -0.96 -18.51 -13.92
C VAL A 101 -0.61 -17.07 -13.54
N LEU A 102 -0.72 -16.72 -12.26
CA LEU A 102 -0.32 -15.42 -11.71
C LEU A 102 1.20 -15.20 -11.64
N GLY A 103 2.02 -16.21 -11.98
CA GLY A 103 3.48 -16.14 -11.88
C GLY A 103 3.98 -16.06 -10.44
N ARG A 104 3.18 -16.52 -9.47
CA ARG A 104 3.56 -16.57 -8.05
C ARG A 104 4.49 -17.77 -7.83
N ILE A 105 5.50 -17.55 -7.00
CA ILE A 105 6.52 -18.56 -6.67
C ILE A 105 6.19 -19.34 -5.39
N HIS A 106 5.19 -18.89 -4.63
CA HIS A 106 4.73 -19.59 -3.43
C HIS A 106 3.64 -20.59 -3.76
N ASP A 107 3.48 -21.60 -2.90
CA ASP A 107 2.40 -22.59 -2.97
C ASP A 107 1.30 -22.32 -1.90
N PRO A 108 0.15 -23.02 -1.98
CA PRO A 108 -0.93 -22.86 -1.01
C PRO A 108 -0.56 -23.22 0.44
N VAL A 109 0.37 -24.16 0.64
CA VAL A 109 0.83 -24.58 1.97
C VAL A 109 1.62 -23.45 2.62
N GLN A 110 2.51 -22.82 1.87
CA GLN A 110 3.26 -21.64 2.30
C GLN A 110 2.32 -20.48 2.63
N ALA A 111 1.29 -20.24 1.81
CA ALA A 111 0.27 -19.22 2.08
C ALA A 111 -0.43 -19.43 3.43
N LEU A 112 -0.97 -20.63 3.67
CA LEU A 112 -1.61 -20.97 4.94
C LEU A 112 -0.64 -20.89 6.12
N SER A 113 0.59 -21.37 5.93
CA SER A 113 1.63 -21.33 6.96
C SER A 113 2.00 -19.89 7.33
N ALA A 114 2.08 -18.97 6.37
CA ALA A 114 2.41 -17.57 6.62
C ALA A 114 1.32 -16.88 7.47
N ILE A 115 0.03 -17.10 7.15
CA ILE A 115 -1.09 -16.54 7.93
C ILE A 115 -1.05 -17.06 9.37
N ARG A 116 -0.90 -18.39 9.54
CA ARG A 116 -0.82 -19.01 10.87
C ARG A 116 0.41 -18.55 11.66
N ALA A 117 1.56 -18.39 11.00
CA ALA A 117 2.78 -17.89 11.62
C ALA A 117 2.63 -16.43 12.08
N ALA A 118 1.97 -15.58 11.29
CA ALA A 118 1.67 -14.20 11.68
C ALA A 118 0.79 -14.16 12.93
N LYS A 119 -0.26 -14.98 12.99
CA LYS A 119 -1.12 -15.11 14.17
C LYS A 119 -0.37 -15.65 15.38
N ALA A 120 0.43 -16.71 15.20
CA ALA A 120 1.24 -17.30 16.26
C ALA A 120 2.29 -16.33 16.82
N ALA A 121 2.80 -15.42 15.98
CA ALA A 121 3.71 -14.35 16.39
C ALA A 121 3.04 -13.23 17.20
N GLY A 122 1.69 -13.23 17.30
CA GLY A 122 0.94 -12.25 18.08
C GLY A 122 0.32 -11.10 17.28
N PHE A 123 0.37 -11.15 15.94
CA PHE A 123 -0.37 -10.15 15.14
C PHE A 123 -1.87 -10.32 15.33
N THR A 124 -2.51 -9.28 15.84
CA THR A 124 -3.98 -9.19 15.93
C THR A 124 -4.61 -8.70 14.63
N ARG A 125 -3.83 -8.05 13.76
CA ARG A 125 -4.28 -7.47 12.47
C ARG A 125 -3.54 -8.11 11.31
N VAL A 126 -4.15 -9.11 10.70
CA VAL A 126 -3.60 -9.87 9.57
C VAL A 126 -4.57 -9.77 8.40
N ASN A 127 -4.18 -8.98 7.40
CA ASN A 127 -4.85 -8.90 6.13
C ASN A 127 -4.34 -9.98 5.17
N VAL A 128 -5.26 -10.58 4.40
CA VAL A 128 -4.97 -11.49 3.29
C VAL A 128 -5.48 -10.91 1.99
N ASP A 129 -4.61 -10.79 1.00
CA ASP A 129 -4.96 -10.31 -0.34
C ASP A 129 -5.41 -11.49 -1.19
N LEU A 130 -6.60 -11.41 -1.75
CA LEU A 130 -7.20 -12.43 -2.60
C LEU A 130 -7.68 -11.79 -3.90
N MET A 131 -7.55 -12.54 -4.99
CA MET A 131 -7.99 -12.14 -6.32
C MET A 131 -9.15 -13.03 -6.79
N HIS A 132 -10.18 -12.43 -7.37
CA HIS A 132 -11.22 -13.17 -8.12
C HIS A 132 -11.22 -12.76 -9.60
N GLY A 133 -11.94 -13.52 -10.43
CA GLY A 133 -11.94 -13.33 -11.87
C GLY A 133 -10.64 -13.79 -12.54
N LEU A 134 -9.93 -14.75 -11.93
CA LEU A 134 -8.71 -15.33 -12.51
C LEU A 134 -9.06 -16.17 -13.76
N PRO A 135 -8.12 -16.36 -14.70
CA PRO A 135 -8.36 -17.20 -15.88
C PRO A 135 -8.85 -18.60 -15.49
N GLN A 136 -9.98 -19.01 -16.07
CA GLN A 136 -10.63 -20.30 -15.79
C GLN A 136 -11.00 -20.51 -14.32
N GLN A 137 -11.16 -19.45 -13.53
CA GLN A 137 -11.60 -19.57 -12.13
C GLN A 137 -13.09 -19.82 -12.07
N THR A 138 -13.48 -20.85 -11.33
CA THR A 138 -14.89 -21.11 -11.04
C THR A 138 -15.35 -20.32 -9.82
N MET A 139 -16.65 -20.10 -9.69
CA MET A 139 -17.22 -19.48 -8.49
C MET A 139 -16.84 -20.23 -7.20
N ASN A 140 -16.89 -21.56 -7.23
CA ASN A 140 -16.51 -22.37 -6.07
C ASN A 140 -15.04 -22.17 -5.66
N GLU A 141 -14.12 -22.02 -6.62
CA GLU A 141 -12.71 -21.73 -6.33
C GLU A 141 -12.55 -20.35 -5.67
N ALA A 142 -13.24 -19.32 -6.20
CA ALA A 142 -13.18 -17.97 -5.63
C ALA A 142 -13.75 -17.90 -4.20
N LEU A 143 -14.86 -18.58 -3.94
CA LEU A 143 -15.46 -18.67 -2.61
C LEU A 143 -14.60 -19.50 -1.64
N ASN A 144 -13.99 -20.58 -2.14
CA ASN A 144 -13.08 -21.39 -1.34
C ASN A 144 -11.85 -20.60 -0.91
N ASP A 145 -11.32 -19.70 -1.75
CA ASP A 145 -10.21 -18.82 -1.38
C ASP A 145 -10.56 -17.92 -0.17
N ILE A 146 -11.78 -17.36 -0.13
CA ILE A 146 -12.28 -16.58 1.01
C ILE A 146 -12.37 -17.45 2.27
N GLN A 147 -13.00 -18.63 2.15
CA GLN A 147 -13.19 -19.54 3.27
C GLN A 147 -11.84 -19.98 3.87
N MET A 148 -10.88 -20.34 3.01
CA MET A 148 -9.54 -20.75 3.45
C MET A 148 -8.78 -19.63 4.16
N ALA A 149 -8.89 -18.38 3.70
CA ALA A 149 -8.29 -17.23 4.39
C ALA A 149 -8.91 -17.02 5.78
N HIS A 150 -10.25 -17.07 5.87
CA HIS A 150 -10.95 -16.96 7.15
C HIS A 150 -10.55 -18.08 8.12
N ASP A 151 -10.60 -19.34 7.68
CA ASP A 151 -10.25 -20.50 8.50
C ASP A 151 -8.78 -20.50 8.94
N ALA A 152 -7.89 -19.92 8.13
CA ALA A 152 -6.49 -19.72 8.48
C ALA A 152 -6.26 -18.62 9.54
N GLY A 153 -7.29 -17.83 9.85
CA GLY A 153 -7.27 -16.80 10.88
C GLY A 153 -7.03 -15.39 10.35
N ALA A 154 -7.29 -15.12 9.07
CA ALA A 154 -7.35 -13.75 8.56
C ALA A 154 -8.32 -12.92 9.41
N THR A 155 -7.92 -11.72 9.81
CA THR A 155 -8.80 -10.77 10.53
C THR A 155 -9.31 -9.70 9.58
N HIS A 156 -8.72 -9.62 8.40
CA HIS A 156 -9.06 -8.71 7.34
C HIS A 156 -8.79 -9.40 5.99
N ILE A 157 -9.63 -9.12 4.99
CA ILE A 157 -9.48 -9.65 3.64
C ILE A 157 -9.59 -8.49 2.67
N SER A 158 -8.60 -8.35 1.79
CA SER A 158 -8.75 -7.55 0.58
C SER A 158 -9.05 -8.47 -0.58
N TRP A 159 -10.27 -8.40 -1.08
CA TRP A 159 -10.78 -9.25 -2.14
C TRP A 159 -11.13 -8.37 -3.34
N TYR A 160 -10.42 -8.54 -4.45
CA TYR A 160 -10.52 -7.67 -5.61
C TYR A 160 -10.44 -8.44 -6.92
N GLN A 161 -11.07 -7.89 -7.95
CA GLN A 161 -11.06 -8.47 -9.28
C GLN A 161 -9.68 -8.32 -9.93
N LEU A 162 -9.21 -9.37 -10.61
CA LEU A 162 -8.06 -9.27 -11.49
C LEU A 162 -8.34 -8.27 -12.62
N THR A 163 -7.63 -7.15 -12.61
CA THR A 163 -7.64 -6.18 -13.72
C THR A 163 -6.38 -6.34 -14.56
N ILE A 164 -6.53 -6.46 -15.88
CA ILE A 164 -5.39 -6.54 -16.81
C ILE A 164 -4.91 -5.13 -17.14
N GLU A 165 -3.78 -4.75 -16.56
CA GLU A 165 -3.17 -3.44 -16.79
C GLU A 165 -2.22 -3.45 -17.99
N PRO A 166 -2.15 -2.37 -18.79
CA PRO A 166 -1.16 -2.23 -19.86
C PRO A 166 0.26 -2.45 -19.32
N ASN A 167 1.07 -3.21 -20.06
CA ASN A 167 2.46 -3.61 -19.73
C ASN A 167 2.63 -4.73 -18.69
N THR A 168 1.56 -5.40 -18.26
CA THR A 168 1.67 -6.63 -17.45
C THR A 168 1.95 -7.86 -18.32
N VAL A 169 2.41 -8.96 -17.70
CA VAL A 169 2.55 -10.26 -18.38
C VAL A 169 1.20 -10.68 -18.99
N PHE A 170 0.10 -10.45 -18.26
CA PHE A 170 -1.25 -10.73 -18.72
C PHE A 170 -1.70 -9.88 -19.91
N TYR A 171 -1.28 -8.61 -19.99
CA TYR A 171 -1.55 -7.80 -21.18
C TYR A 171 -0.90 -8.38 -22.44
N ARG A 172 0.26 -9.04 -22.29
CA ARG A 172 0.96 -9.68 -23.42
C ARG A 172 0.36 -11.04 -23.78
N SER A 173 -0.16 -11.79 -22.81
CA SER A 173 -0.73 -13.12 -23.03
C SER A 173 -2.23 -13.12 -23.37
N GLN A 174 -2.94 -12.02 -23.11
CA GLN A 174 -4.39 -11.84 -23.34
C GLN A 174 -5.21 -13.10 -22.97
N PRO A 175 -5.17 -13.55 -21.70
CA PRO A 175 -5.98 -14.69 -21.30
C PRO A 175 -7.47 -14.37 -21.47
N ILE A 176 -8.26 -15.38 -21.82
CA ILE A 176 -9.71 -15.27 -21.78
C ILE A 176 -10.11 -15.18 -20.30
N LEU A 177 -10.66 -14.03 -19.92
CA LEU A 177 -11.27 -13.81 -18.61
C LEU A 177 -12.72 -14.34 -18.62
N PRO A 178 -13.31 -14.61 -17.44
CA PRO A 178 -14.74 -14.86 -17.35
C PRO A 178 -15.53 -13.68 -17.97
N ASP A 179 -16.71 -13.97 -18.52
CA ASP A 179 -17.61 -12.91 -18.98
C ASP A 179 -18.12 -12.05 -17.82
N GLU A 180 -18.65 -10.87 -18.13
CA GLU A 180 -19.07 -9.88 -17.12
C GLU A 180 -20.18 -10.41 -16.19
N ASP A 181 -21.09 -11.23 -16.73
CA ASP A 181 -22.18 -11.83 -15.95
C ASP A 181 -21.64 -12.82 -14.90
N ASN A 182 -20.70 -13.70 -15.28
CA ASN A 182 -20.05 -14.61 -14.33
C ASN A 182 -19.22 -13.85 -13.28
N LEU A 183 -18.59 -12.73 -13.64
CA LEU A 183 -17.84 -11.91 -12.67
C LEU A 183 -18.76 -11.28 -11.63
N ALA A 184 -19.92 -10.76 -12.04
CA ALA A 184 -20.92 -10.20 -11.16
C ALA A 184 -21.50 -11.26 -10.20
N ASP A 185 -21.80 -12.46 -10.72
CA ASP A 185 -22.28 -13.57 -9.90
C ASP A 185 -21.25 -14.01 -8.84
N ILE A 186 -19.97 -14.11 -9.24
CA ILE A 186 -18.87 -14.42 -8.33
C ILE A 186 -18.76 -13.34 -7.24
N GLU A 187 -18.76 -12.07 -7.64
CA GLU A 187 -18.65 -10.95 -6.72
C GLU A 187 -19.80 -10.97 -5.72
N GLN A 188 -21.06 -11.04 -6.18
CA GLN A 188 -22.23 -11.06 -5.31
C GLN A 188 -22.20 -12.24 -4.33
N ALA A 189 -21.83 -13.44 -4.78
CA ALA A 189 -21.73 -14.61 -3.92
C ALA A 189 -20.63 -14.45 -2.87
N GLY A 190 -19.46 -13.91 -3.23
CA GLY A 190 -18.36 -13.72 -2.29
C GLY A 190 -18.59 -12.59 -1.31
N GLN A 191 -19.26 -11.50 -1.72
CA GLN A 191 -19.71 -10.45 -0.81
C GLN A 191 -20.68 -11.03 0.24
N ALA A 192 -21.64 -11.86 -0.18
CA ALA A 192 -22.57 -12.52 0.73
C ALA A 192 -21.84 -13.46 1.71
N LEU A 193 -20.85 -14.23 1.23
CA LEU A 193 -20.03 -15.10 2.07
C LEU A 193 -19.21 -14.30 3.09
N LEU A 194 -18.54 -13.22 2.68
CA LEU A 194 -17.77 -12.35 3.57
C LEU A 194 -18.65 -11.76 4.69
N GLN A 195 -19.86 -11.32 4.36
CA GLN A 195 -20.83 -10.85 5.35
C GLN A 195 -21.26 -11.97 6.31
N GLN A 196 -21.55 -13.16 5.79
CA GLN A 196 -21.90 -14.32 6.61
C GLN A 196 -20.76 -14.72 7.57
N LEU A 197 -19.51 -14.57 7.14
CA LEU A 197 -18.31 -14.84 7.95
C LEU A 197 -17.98 -13.69 8.93
N GLY A 198 -18.80 -12.65 9.01
CA GLY A 198 -18.64 -11.54 9.96
C GLY A 198 -17.70 -10.43 9.51
N TYR A 199 -17.42 -10.31 8.20
CA TYR A 199 -16.65 -9.20 7.66
C TYR A 199 -17.55 -8.06 7.18
N SER A 200 -17.13 -6.83 7.46
CA SER A 200 -17.77 -5.60 7.00
C SER A 200 -16.91 -4.93 5.93
N ASN A 201 -17.53 -4.62 4.79
CA ASN A 201 -16.91 -3.83 3.73
C ASN A 201 -16.84 -2.34 4.13
N TYR A 202 -15.69 -1.71 3.93
CA TYR A 202 -15.52 -0.27 4.23
C TYR A 202 -14.92 0.55 3.08
N GLU A 203 -14.43 -0.12 2.03
CA GLU A 203 -14.01 0.45 0.76
C GLU A 203 -14.14 -0.61 -0.34
N VAL A 204 -13.90 -0.26 -1.59
CA VAL A 204 -14.07 -1.13 -2.78
C VAL A 204 -13.63 -2.58 -2.57
N SER A 205 -12.43 -2.83 -2.04
CA SER A 205 -11.87 -4.18 -1.95
C SER A 205 -11.70 -4.75 -0.54
N ALA A 206 -11.80 -3.93 0.50
CA ALA A 206 -11.40 -4.34 1.85
C ALA A 206 -12.58 -4.62 2.78
N TRP A 207 -12.40 -5.72 3.49
CA TRP A 207 -13.35 -6.34 4.39
C TRP A 207 -12.66 -6.56 5.73
N ALA A 208 -13.12 -5.86 6.76
CA ALA A 208 -12.61 -6.00 8.12
C ALA A 208 -13.52 -6.93 8.92
N GLY A 209 -12.96 -7.97 9.54
CA GLY A 209 -13.70 -8.81 10.46
C GLY A 209 -13.93 -8.08 11.79
N GLU A 210 -14.87 -8.58 12.60
CA GLU A 210 -15.20 -7.97 13.91
C GLU A 210 -14.01 -7.84 14.88
N SER A 211 -12.99 -8.67 14.71
CA SER A 211 -11.77 -8.65 15.52
C SER A 211 -10.71 -7.64 15.05
N ASP A 212 -10.92 -6.99 13.91
CA ASP A 212 -10.01 -6.00 13.33
C ASP A 212 -10.73 -4.65 13.14
N LYS A 213 -9.98 -3.63 12.72
CA LYS A 213 -10.50 -2.34 12.30
C LYS A 213 -10.13 -2.07 10.84
N PRO A 214 -10.94 -1.28 10.13
CA PRO A 214 -10.57 -0.75 8.82
C PRO A 214 -9.15 -0.17 8.80
N CYS A 215 -8.39 -0.43 7.72
CA CYS A 215 -7.04 0.10 7.55
C CYS A 215 -7.06 1.62 7.56
N ARG A 216 -6.37 2.21 8.53
CA ARG A 216 -6.29 3.66 8.68
C ARG A 216 -5.62 4.29 7.47
N HIS A 217 -4.60 3.63 6.93
CA HIS A 217 -3.93 4.09 5.70
C HIS A 217 -4.89 4.07 4.50
N ASN A 218 -5.60 2.96 4.28
CA ASN A 218 -6.53 2.85 3.14
C ASN A 218 -7.67 3.86 3.27
N ILE A 219 -8.26 4.02 4.48
CA ILE A 219 -9.30 5.03 4.70
C ILE A 219 -8.77 6.42 4.38
N ASN A 220 -7.57 6.77 4.88
CA ASN A 220 -6.97 8.08 4.59
C ASN A 220 -6.78 8.27 3.09
N TYR A 221 -6.33 7.25 2.36
CA TYR A 221 -6.17 7.31 0.91
C TYR A 221 -7.52 7.53 0.20
N TRP A 222 -8.54 6.72 0.51
CA TRP A 222 -9.88 6.80 -0.08
C TRP A 222 -10.64 8.08 0.26
N GLN A 223 -10.46 8.61 1.47
CA GLN A 223 -11.02 9.90 1.90
C GLN A 223 -10.20 11.10 1.40
N PHE A 224 -9.23 10.86 0.52
CA PHE A 224 -8.38 11.89 -0.06
C PHE A 224 -7.64 12.72 1.00
N GLY A 225 -7.26 12.07 2.09
CA GLY A 225 -6.47 12.62 3.19
C GLY A 225 -5.01 12.82 2.84
N ASP A 226 -4.25 13.37 3.79
CA ASP A 226 -2.85 13.73 3.57
C ASP A 226 -1.90 12.56 3.89
N TYR A 227 -0.88 12.39 3.07
CA TYR A 227 0.19 11.41 3.26
C TYR A 227 1.49 11.87 2.58
N LEU A 228 2.61 11.50 3.20
CA LEU A 228 3.95 11.85 2.74
C LEU A 228 4.54 10.73 1.86
N ALA A 229 5.48 11.08 0.99
CA ALA A 229 6.08 10.16 0.01
C ALA A 229 7.53 9.83 0.37
N ILE A 230 7.78 8.76 1.11
CA ILE A 230 9.13 8.36 1.52
C ILE A 230 9.57 7.13 0.71
N GLY A 231 10.71 7.21 0.04
CA GLY A 231 11.27 6.09 -0.74
C GLY A 231 11.04 6.13 -2.25
N ALA A 232 11.67 5.20 -2.95
CA ALA A 232 11.63 5.13 -4.41
C ALA A 232 10.24 4.73 -4.90
N GLY A 233 9.69 5.49 -5.86
CA GLY A 233 8.34 5.24 -6.39
C GLY A 233 7.19 5.71 -5.50
N ALA A 234 7.48 6.26 -4.31
CA ALA A 234 6.46 6.78 -3.40
C ALA A 234 5.76 8.02 -3.98
N HIS A 235 4.47 8.10 -3.70
CA HIS A 235 3.61 9.24 -4.01
C HIS A 235 3.10 9.86 -2.72
N GLY A 236 2.82 11.16 -2.77
CA GLY A 236 2.38 11.94 -1.63
C GLY A 236 1.26 12.87 -2.06
N LYS A 237 0.37 13.16 -1.13
CA LYS A 237 -0.67 14.17 -1.26
C LYS A 237 -0.75 14.96 0.03
N VAL A 238 -0.64 16.28 -0.05
CA VAL A 238 -0.78 17.15 1.11
C VAL A 238 -1.66 18.33 0.79
N THR A 239 -2.52 18.72 1.73
CA THR A 239 -3.26 19.97 1.69
C THR A 239 -2.47 21.00 2.50
N ILE A 240 -2.17 22.15 1.90
CA ILE A 240 -1.48 23.29 2.51
C ILE A 240 -2.45 24.47 2.51
N ASP A 241 -2.77 25.00 3.67
CA ASP A 241 -3.61 26.20 3.77
C ASP A 241 -2.89 27.40 3.15
N CYS A 242 -3.38 27.85 2.01
CA CYS A 242 -2.84 28.98 1.25
C CYS A 242 -3.40 30.34 1.72
N HIS A 243 -4.12 30.39 2.83
CA HIS A 243 -4.93 31.55 3.21
C HIS A 243 -4.14 32.82 3.56
N ALA A 244 -2.81 32.75 3.69
CA ALA A 244 -1.99 33.90 4.07
C ALA A 244 -1.53 34.81 2.90
N ASP A 245 -1.66 34.40 1.63
CA ASP A 245 -1.05 35.13 0.50
C ASP A 245 -2.01 35.29 -0.71
N ARG A 246 -3.29 35.57 -0.48
CA ARG A 246 -4.19 36.04 -1.56
C ARG A 246 -3.95 37.53 -1.85
N GLY A 247 -2.76 37.84 -2.38
CA GLY A 247 -2.56 39.01 -3.21
C GLY A 247 -3.35 38.79 -4.51
N SER A 248 -4.47 39.48 -4.64
CA SER A 248 -5.38 39.41 -5.78
C SER A 248 -4.70 39.81 -7.09
N ALA A 249 -4.52 38.86 -8.00
CA ALA A 249 -4.42 39.14 -9.43
C ALA A 249 -5.19 38.06 -10.20
N PRO A 250 -6.19 38.43 -11.03
CA PRO A 250 -6.93 37.45 -11.83
C PRO A 250 -6.02 36.95 -12.96
N SER A 251 -5.60 35.68 -12.89
CA SER A 251 -4.95 35.00 -14.01
C SER A 251 -6.03 34.47 -14.97
N LYS A 252 -5.92 34.82 -16.26
CA LYS A 252 -6.84 34.42 -17.33
C LYS A 252 -7.12 32.90 -17.33
N GLU A 253 -8.40 32.56 -17.43
CA GLU A 253 -8.92 31.21 -17.60
C GLU A 253 -8.61 30.67 -19.01
N SER A 254 -7.48 29.98 -19.17
CA SER A 254 -7.33 29.04 -20.27
C SER A 254 -6.26 28.00 -19.95
N ASP A 255 -6.66 26.73 -19.95
CA ASP A 255 -5.82 25.52 -19.98
C ASP A 255 -4.95 25.24 -18.73
N LYS A 256 -5.57 25.27 -17.54
CA LYS A 256 -4.93 24.77 -16.32
C LYS A 256 -5.09 23.25 -16.24
N SER A 257 -3.99 22.53 -16.02
CA SER A 257 -4.05 21.09 -15.77
C SER A 257 -4.76 20.80 -14.44
N GLU A 258 -5.31 19.59 -14.25
CA GLU A 258 -5.94 19.17 -12.98
C GLU A 258 -5.02 19.43 -11.78
N ASN A 259 -3.72 19.20 -11.95
CA ASN A 259 -2.71 19.47 -10.91
C ASN A 259 -2.55 20.96 -10.58
N ASP A 260 -2.75 21.85 -11.55
CA ASP A 260 -2.67 23.30 -11.33
C ASP A 260 -3.90 23.80 -10.55
N LEU A 261 -5.08 23.26 -10.86
CA LEU A 261 -6.33 23.55 -10.14
C LEU A 261 -6.29 23.01 -8.69
N LEU A 262 -5.73 21.81 -8.50
CA LEU A 262 -5.50 21.25 -7.17
C LEU A 262 -4.51 22.10 -6.37
N ALA A 263 -3.40 22.52 -6.96
CA ALA A 263 -2.41 23.36 -6.27
C ALA A 263 -2.99 24.73 -5.86
N GLU A 264 -3.89 25.30 -6.67
CA GLU A 264 -4.60 26.54 -6.34
C GLU A 264 -5.60 26.40 -5.18
N SER A 265 -6.13 25.19 -4.97
CA SER A 265 -6.94 24.84 -3.80
C SER A 265 -6.09 24.34 -2.62
N GLY A 266 -4.76 24.43 -2.72
CA GLY A 266 -3.82 24.01 -1.69
C GLY A 266 -3.52 22.52 -1.66
N ILE A 267 -4.03 21.73 -2.61
CA ILE A 267 -3.78 20.30 -2.72
C ILE A 267 -2.56 20.04 -3.61
N TYR A 268 -1.53 19.44 -3.04
CA TYR A 268 -0.29 19.10 -3.73
C TYR A 268 -0.13 17.59 -3.82
N ARG A 269 -0.27 17.04 -5.03
CA ARG A 269 0.16 15.67 -5.35
C ARG A 269 1.59 15.69 -5.88
N PHE A 270 2.44 14.80 -5.39
CA PHE A 270 3.83 14.72 -5.82
C PHE A 270 4.34 13.28 -5.82
N SER A 271 5.36 13.04 -6.64
CA SER A 271 6.21 11.85 -6.50
C SER A 271 7.55 12.31 -5.95
N LYS A 272 8.33 11.41 -5.34
CA LYS A 272 9.71 11.71 -4.93
C LYS A 272 10.53 12.39 -6.03
N SER A 273 10.28 12.03 -7.30
CA SER A 273 11.00 12.61 -8.45
C SER A 273 10.62 14.05 -8.82
N ARG A 274 9.56 14.62 -8.22
CA ARG A 274 9.01 15.95 -8.53
C ARG A 274 8.36 16.58 -7.29
N LEU A 275 9.18 17.05 -6.35
CA LEU A 275 8.67 17.93 -5.28
C LEU A 275 8.07 19.22 -5.89
N PRO A 276 6.98 19.77 -5.32
CA PRO A 276 6.36 20.98 -5.86
C PRO A 276 7.35 22.15 -5.93
N LYS A 277 7.51 22.79 -7.10
CA LYS A 277 8.47 23.89 -7.33
C LYS A 277 8.29 25.07 -6.34
N ARG A 278 7.10 25.27 -5.79
CA ARG A 278 6.82 26.31 -4.77
C ARG A 278 7.44 25.97 -3.40
N LEU A 279 7.58 24.68 -3.06
CA LEU A 279 8.30 24.24 -1.86
C LEU A 279 9.81 24.46 -2.01
N CYS A 280 10.36 24.19 -3.21
CA CYS A 280 11.78 24.41 -3.49
C CYS A 280 12.23 25.88 -3.39
N ARG A 281 11.34 26.88 -3.54
CA ARG A 281 11.72 28.29 -3.38
C ARG A 281 12.01 28.68 -1.93
N ARG A 282 11.40 28.02 -0.94
CA ARG A 282 11.76 28.21 0.48
C ARG A 282 13.07 27.48 0.86
N TYR A 283 13.52 26.53 0.03
CA TYR A 283 14.72 25.72 0.26
C TYR A 283 15.94 26.13 -0.58
N ARG A 284 15.75 26.85 -1.70
CA ARG A 284 16.87 27.30 -2.56
C ARG A 284 17.79 28.33 -1.92
N ASP A 285 17.38 28.93 -0.81
CA ASP A 285 18.22 29.86 -0.06
C ASP A 285 19.23 29.13 0.88
N GLY A 286 19.28 27.78 0.83
CA GLY A 286 20.22 26.96 1.60
C GLY A 286 20.75 25.73 0.85
N ASN A 287 21.69 25.94 -0.06
CA ASN A 287 22.72 24.99 -0.54
C ASN A 287 22.36 23.74 -1.40
N ILE A 288 23.06 23.72 -2.57
CA ILE A 288 23.61 22.61 -3.38
C ILE A 288 22.78 22.01 -4.55
N GLN A 289 23.54 21.77 -5.64
CA GLN A 289 23.22 21.61 -7.05
C GLN A 289 22.68 20.23 -7.46
N GLU A 290 21.73 20.23 -8.41
CA GLU A 290 21.18 19.04 -9.07
C GLU A 290 22.17 18.37 -10.04
N HIS A 291 22.36 17.06 -9.92
CA HIS A 291 22.79 16.19 -11.02
C HIS A 291 21.83 15.02 -11.19
N SER A 292 21.04 15.07 -12.26
CA SER A 292 20.10 14.03 -12.70
C SER A 292 20.73 13.18 -13.80
N LYS A 293 20.82 11.86 -13.58
CA LYS A 293 20.99 10.87 -14.66
C LYS A 293 19.83 9.88 -14.60
N ARG A 294 19.10 9.78 -15.71
CA ARG A 294 18.05 8.78 -15.97
C ARG A 294 18.69 7.42 -16.26
N THR A 295 18.16 6.37 -15.64
CA THR A 295 18.29 4.99 -16.14
C THR A 295 16.91 4.34 -16.20
N LYS A 296 16.62 3.71 -17.34
CA LYS A 296 15.44 2.89 -17.62
C LYS A 296 15.64 1.46 -17.08
N ASN A 297 14.52 0.75 -16.89
CA ASN A 297 14.27 -0.65 -16.50
C ASN A 297 13.46 -0.64 -15.20
N GLY A 298 12.25 -1.18 -15.04
CA GLY A 298 11.50 -2.22 -15.73
C GLY A 298 11.00 -3.20 -14.65
N TRP A 299 9.72 -3.58 -14.66
CA TRP A 299 8.94 -4.41 -13.72
C TRP A 299 8.18 -3.68 -12.60
N LEU A 300 6.84 -3.75 -12.66
CA LEU A 300 5.88 -3.82 -11.54
C LEU A 300 4.48 -3.99 -12.14
N ALA A 301 3.78 -5.08 -11.78
CA ALA A 301 2.32 -5.09 -11.81
C ALA A 301 1.86 -4.27 -10.60
N SER A 302 1.17 -3.15 -10.84
CA SER A 302 0.68 -2.28 -9.77
C SER A 302 -0.68 -2.75 -9.28
N ASN A 303 -0.82 -2.98 -7.98
CA ASN A 303 -2.12 -3.03 -7.33
C ASN A 303 -2.54 -1.58 -7.07
N ARG A 304 -3.50 -1.05 -7.83
CA ARG A 304 -3.90 0.38 -7.77
C ARG A 304 -4.94 0.73 -6.69
N TYR A 305 -5.25 -0.22 -5.81
CA TYR A 305 -6.31 -0.07 -4.81
C TYR A 305 -5.78 0.20 -3.38
N ARG A 306 -4.51 0.60 -3.22
CA ARG A 306 -3.91 0.91 -1.91
C ARG A 306 -3.00 2.12 -1.94
#